data_AF-A0A1B6G629-F1
#
_entry.id   AF-A0A1B6G629-F1
#
_cell.length_a   1.000
_cell.length_b   1.000
_cell.length_c   1.000
_cell.angle_alpha   90.00
_cell.angle_beta   90.00
_cell.angle_gamma   90.00
#
_symmetry.space_group_name_H-M   'P 1'
#
loop_
_entity.id
_entity.type
_entity.pdbx_description
1 polymer ?
#
loop_
_entity_poly.entity_id
_entity_poly.type
_entity_poly.pdbx_seq_one_letter_code
_entity_poly.pdbx_strand_id
1 'polypeptide(L)'
;DAMKAESCYQLARFFHVQADYIKAFQHYYQSTQFAPPSYVLPQYGLGQMYIYRGDTENATQCFEKVLKVHPTNYETLKILGSLYARSSSQSKRDMAKEHFKKIVEKYPEDIEAWIEYAQILEQSDLQGSLNAYETA
;
A
#
# COMPACT_ATOMS: atom_id res chain seq x y z
N ASP A 1 4.53 18.43 -16.76
CA ASP A 1 5.90 18.29 -17.30
C ASP A 1 6.60 17.23 -16.49
N ALA A 2 6.99 16.12 -17.13
CA ALA A 2 7.54 14.95 -16.45
C ALA A 2 8.83 15.27 -15.68
N MET A 3 9.66 16.20 -16.18
CA MET A 3 10.89 16.59 -15.48
C MET A 3 10.60 17.36 -14.19
N LYS A 4 9.52 18.17 -14.17
CA LYS A 4 9.06 18.85 -12.95
C LYS A 4 8.53 17.84 -11.92
N ALA A 5 7.78 16.83 -12.38
CA ALA A 5 7.30 15.77 -11.49
C ALA A 5 8.46 15.04 -10.81
N GLU A 6 9.47 14.64 -11.58
CA GLU A 6 10.66 13.95 -11.08
C GLU A 6 11.44 14.84 -10.09
N SER A 7 11.66 16.11 -10.42
CA SER A 7 12.36 17.06 -9.52
C SER A 7 11.64 17.21 -8.17
N CYS A 8 10.32 17.43 -8.20
CA CYS A 8 9.50 17.48 -6.98
C CYS A 8 9.55 16.15 -6.21
N TYR A 9 9.54 15.01 -6.90
CA TYR A 9 9.63 13.70 -6.25
C TYR A 9 10.96 13.51 -5.51
N GLN A 10 12.08 13.90 -6.11
CA GLN A 10 13.39 13.79 -5.45
C GLN A 10 13.51 14.72 -4.24
N LEU A 11 12.98 15.95 -4.31
CA LEU A 11 12.86 16.83 -3.14
C LEU A 11 12.03 16.18 -2.03
N ALA A 12 10.89 15.59 -2.40
CA ALA A 12 10.03 14.90 -1.45
C ALA A 12 10.76 13.75 -0.73
N ARG A 13 11.50 12.92 -1.48
CA ARG A 13 12.32 11.84 -0.91
C ARG A 13 13.40 12.36 0.03
N PHE A 14 14.08 13.44 -0.34
CA PHE A 14 15.09 14.07 0.51
C PHE A 14 14.50 14.46 1.87
N PHE A 15 13.37 15.17 1.88
CA PHE A 15 12.70 15.55 3.13
C PHE A 15 12.11 14.35 3.88
N HIS A 16 11.63 13.33 3.18
CA HIS A 16 11.12 12.10 3.78
C HIS A 16 12.21 11.40 4.60
N VAL A 17 13.42 11.25 4.05
CA VAL A 17 14.57 10.66 4.77
C VAL A 17 15.00 11.50 5.97
N GLN A 18 14.80 12.82 5.92
CA GLN A 18 15.04 13.74 7.05
C GLN A 18 13.90 13.75 8.08
N ALA A 19 12.87 12.93 7.91
CA ALA A 19 11.64 12.93 8.70
C ALA A 19 10.89 14.29 8.71
N ASP A 20 11.17 15.17 7.75
CA ASP A 20 10.39 16.39 7.52
C ASP A 20 9.16 16.04 6.67
N TYR A 21 8.21 15.34 7.30
CA TYR A 21 7.02 14.81 6.63
C TYR A 21 6.06 15.90 6.12
N ILE A 22 6.17 17.13 6.63
CA ILE A 22 5.40 18.27 6.14
C ILE A 22 5.90 18.66 4.75
N LYS A 23 7.22 18.87 4.59
CA LYS A 23 7.79 19.21 3.28
C LYS A 23 7.76 18.03 2.32
N ALA A 24 7.98 16.82 2.81
CA ALA A 24 7.86 15.61 1.99
C ALA A 24 6.46 15.52 1.36
N PHE A 25 5.41 15.69 2.16
CA PHE A 25 4.04 15.73 1.67
C PHE A 25 3.81 16.82 0.61
N GLN A 26 4.26 18.05 0.87
CA GLN A 26 4.09 19.17 -0.07
C GLN A 26 4.71 18.85 -1.43
N HIS A 27 5.94 18.30 -1.44
CA HIS A 27 6.64 17.99 -2.68
C HIS A 27 6.12 16.71 -3.37
N TYR A 28 5.70 15.68 -2.63
CA TYR A 28 5.00 14.54 -3.23
C TYR A 28 3.70 15.01 -3.88
N TYR A 29 2.91 15.83 -3.19
CA TYR A 29 1.67 16.38 -3.74
C TYR A 29 1.93 17.20 -5.00
N GLN A 30 2.90 18.12 -4.99
CA GLN A 30 3.30 18.88 -6.19
C GLN A 30 3.72 17.96 -7.34
N SER A 31 4.50 16.93 -7.04
CA SER A 31 4.91 15.95 -8.05
C SER A 31 3.71 15.26 -8.70
N THR A 32 2.69 14.87 -7.92
CA THR A 32 1.46 14.28 -8.48
C THR A 32 0.68 15.20 -9.43
N GLN A 33 0.83 16.53 -9.33
CA GLN A 33 0.18 17.48 -10.24
C GLN A 33 0.83 17.53 -11.62
N PHE A 34 2.12 17.16 -11.72
CA PHE A 34 2.88 17.19 -12.96
C PHE A 34 3.12 15.80 -13.56
N ALA A 35 2.92 14.76 -12.76
CA ALA A 35 3.21 13.37 -13.09
C ALA A 35 2.32 12.86 -14.24
N PRO A 36 2.91 12.22 -15.27
CA PRO A 36 2.11 11.44 -16.21
C PRO A 36 1.44 10.26 -15.49
N PRO A 37 0.31 9.72 -16.01
CA PRO A 37 -0.43 8.64 -15.34
C PRO A 37 0.38 7.38 -15.03
N SER A 38 1.42 7.08 -15.81
CA SER A 38 2.31 5.94 -15.60
C SER A 38 3.34 6.15 -14.47
N TYR A 39 3.59 7.39 -14.06
CA TYR A 39 4.58 7.73 -13.06
C TYR A 39 3.95 7.75 -11.66
N VAL A 40 3.88 6.56 -11.05
CA VAL A 40 3.14 6.34 -9.80
C VAL A 40 3.96 6.50 -8.52
N LEU A 41 5.28 6.69 -8.61
CA LEU A 41 6.15 6.87 -7.44
C LEU A 41 5.72 8.02 -6.52
N PRO A 42 5.25 9.18 -7.03
CA PRO A 42 4.73 10.24 -6.16
C PRO A 42 3.44 9.88 -5.44
N GLN A 43 2.56 9.07 -6.06
CA GLN A 43 1.36 8.56 -5.40
C GLN A 43 1.75 7.61 -4.26
N TYR A 44 2.70 6.70 -4.50
CA TYR A 44 3.22 5.82 -3.45
C TYR A 44 3.78 6.62 -2.25
N GLY A 45 4.65 7.59 -2.52
CA GLY A 45 5.21 8.45 -1.48
C GLY A 45 4.15 9.26 -0.73
N LEU A 46 3.17 9.82 -1.45
CA LEU A 46 2.06 10.54 -0.84
C LEU A 46 1.19 9.63 0.05
N GLY A 47 0.97 8.38 -0.37
CA GLY A 47 0.29 7.35 0.42
C GLY A 47 1.00 7.08 1.74
N GLN A 48 2.33 6.99 1.74
CA GLN A 48 3.13 6.85 2.97
C GLN A 48 2.97 8.06 3.90
N MET A 49 2.91 9.27 3.35
CA MET A 49 2.69 10.49 4.15
C MET A 49 1.28 10.54 4.76
N TYR A 50 0.27 10.04 4.06
CA TYR A 50 -1.08 9.93 4.60
C TYR A 50 -1.16 8.88 5.72
N ILE A 51 -0.48 7.72 5.57
CA ILE A 51 -0.35 6.72 6.65
C ILE A 51 0.26 7.38 7.90
N TYR A 52 1.36 8.12 7.74
CA TYR A 52 2.03 8.79 8.87
C TYR A 52 1.10 9.76 9.60
N ARG A 53 0.17 10.40 8.89
CA ARG A 53 -0.83 11.32 9.46
C ARG A 53 -2.07 10.62 10.03
N GLY A 54 -2.15 9.29 9.94
CA GLY A 54 -3.35 8.53 10.32
C GLY A 54 -4.52 8.66 9.34
N ASP A 55 -4.30 9.26 8.16
CA ASP A 55 -5.32 9.45 7.14
C ASP A 55 -5.36 8.21 6.21
N THR A 56 -5.92 7.14 6.74
CA THR A 56 -6.00 5.84 6.06
C THR A 56 -6.79 5.90 4.75
N GLU A 57 -7.80 6.77 4.66
CA GLU A 57 -8.66 6.86 3.47
C GLU A 57 -7.89 7.46 2.29
N ASN A 58 -7.22 8.60 2.48
CA ASN A 58 -6.40 9.19 1.43
C ASN A 58 -5.17 8.34 1.11
N ALA A 59 -4.59 7.65 2.10
CA ALA A 59 -3.53 6.68 1.86
C ALA A 59 -4.00 5.57 0.90
N THR A 60 -5.14 4.97 1.19
CA THR A 60 -5.75 3.90 0.37
C THR A 60 -5.92 4.36 -1.08
N GLN A 61 -6.52 5.54 -1.31
CA GLN A 61 -6.71 6.09 -2.65
C GLN A 61 -5.39 6.31 -3.42
N CYS A 62 -4.32 6.70 -2.72
CA CYS A 62 -3.00 6.86 -3.33
C CYS A 62 -2.44 5.50 -3.80
N PHE A 63 -2.51 4.48 -2.95
CA PHE A 63 -2.00 3.16 -3.28
C PHE A 63 -2.87 2.42 -4.32
N GLU A 64 -4.19 2.64 -4.35
CA GLU A 64 -5.07 2.11 -5.39
C GLU A 64 -4.65 2.61 -6.78
N LYS A 65 -4.23 3.89 -6.89
CA LYS A 65 -3.68 4.43 -8.14
C LYS A 65 -2.38 3.75 -8.54
N VAL A 66 -1.54 3.37 -7.58
CA VAL A 66 -0.31 2.60 -7.84
C VAL A 66 -0.66 1.22 -8.40
N LEU A 67 -1.57 0.47 -7.76
CA LEU A 67 -2.00 -0.85 -8.24
C LEU A 67 -2.74 -0.80 -9.59
N LYS A 68 -3.42 0.30 -9.91
CA LYS A 68 -4.06 0.47 -11.23
C LYS A 68 -3.04 0.43 -12.37
N VAL A 69 -1.80 0.89 -12.14
CA VAL A 69 -0.71 0.87 -13.13
C VAL A 69 0.20 -0.34 -12.96
N HIS A 70 0.44 -0.77 -11.72
CA HIS A 70 1.25 -1.94 -11.37
C HIS A 70 0.46 -2.92 -10.49
N PRO A 71 -0.42 -3.74 -11.08
CA PRO A 71 -1.37 -4.58 -10.34
C PRO A 71 -0.74 -5.67 -9.45
N THR A 72 0.55 -5.95 -9.67
CA THR A 72 1.32 -6.99 -8.98
C THR A 72 2.48 -6.42 -8.17
N ASN A 73 2.49 -5.09 -7.93
CA ASN A 73 3.48 -4.48 -7.04
C ASN A 73 3.27 -5.01 -5.61
N TYR A 74 4.24 -5.79 -5.15
CA TYR A 74 4.15 -6.54 -3.90
C TYR A 74 3.99 -5.63 -2.69
N GLU A 75 4.81 -4.57 -2.60
CA GLU A 75 4.81 -3.63 -1.49
C GLU A 75 3.46 -2.91 -1.37
N THR A 76 2.89 -2.50 -2.49
CA THR A 76 1.58 -1.84 -2.51
C THR A 76 0.45 -2.80 -2.18
N LEU A 77 0.50 -4.06 -2.67
CA LEU A 77 -0.46 -5.10 -2.28
C LEU A 77 -0.45 -5.32 -0.77
N LYS A 78 0.75 -5.40 -0.16
CA LYS A 78 0.91 -5.62 1.28
C LYS A 78 0.36 -4.44 2.08
N ILE A 79 0.72 -3.21 1.70
CA ILE A 79 0.22 -2.00 2.36
C ILE A 79 -1.31 -1.89 2.26
N LEU A 80 -1.89 -2.00 1.07
CA LEU A 80 -3.35 -1.93 0.90
C LEU A 80 -4.06 -3.08 1.60
N GLY A 81 -3.51 -4.29 1.53
CA GLY A 81 -4.00 -5.45 2.27
C GLY A 81 -4.15 -5.12 3.75
N SER A 82 -3.08 -4.65 4.40
CA SER A 82 -3.11 -4.30 5.83
C SER A 82 -4.05 -3.14 6.15
N LEU A 83 -4.13 -2.11 5.29
CA LEU A 83 -5.07 -0.99 5.48
C LEU A 83 -6.53 -1.45 5.40
N TYR A 84 -6.84 -2.30 4.42
CA TYR A 84 -8.16 -2.87 4.24
C TYR A 84 -8.54 -3.89 5.33
N ALA A 85 -7.59 -4.68 5.82
CA ALA A 85 -7.82 -5.63 6.92
C ALA A 85 -8.27 -4.93 8.21
N ARG A 86 -7.74 -3.72 8.47
CA ARG A 86 -8.09 -2.88 9.63
C ARG A 86 -9.40 -2.11 9.45
N SER A 87 -10.04 -2.19 8.28
CA SER A 87 -11.31 -1.52 8.03
C SER A 87 -12.49 -2.26 8.68
N SER A 88 -13.46 -1.51 9.20
CA SER A 88 -14.72 -2.06 9.71
C SER A 88 -15.63 -2.59 8.60
N SER A 89 -15.47 -2.11 7.35
CA SER A 89 -16.21 -2.60 6.18
C SER A 89 -15.80 -4.02 5.80
N GLN A 90 -16.77 -4.93 5.76
CA GLN A 90 -16.57 -6.31 5.29
C GLN A 90 -16.04 -6.34 3.85
N SER A 91 -16.58 -5.49 2.98
CA SER A 91 -16.12 -5.41 1.58
C SER A 91 -14.63 -5.04 1.47
N LYS A 92 -14.14 -4.11 2.32
CA LYS A 92 -12.70 -3.82 2.37
C LYS A 92 -11.92 -5.03 2.91
N ARG A 93 -12.39 -5.72 3.96
CA ARG A 93 -11.72 -6.95 4.45
C ARG A 93 -11.65 -8.06 3.40
N ASP A 94 -12.68 -8.21 2.56
CA ASP A 94 -12.65 -9.16 1.45
C ASP A 94 -11.59 -8.77 0.40
N MET A 95 -11.42 -7.47 0.12
CA MET A 95 -10.31 -6.99 -0.72
C MET A 95 -8.94 -7.28 -0.11
N ALA A 96 -8.81 -7.15 1.22
CA ALA A 96 -7.58 -7.51 1.93
C ALA A 96 -7.25 -8.99 1.73
N LYS A 97 -8.23 -9.88 1.88
CA LYS A 97 -8.10 -11.32 1.65
C LYS A 97 -7.58 -11.60 0.24
N GLU A 98 -8.14 -10.95 -0.78
CA GLU A 98 -7.70 -11.11 -2.17
C GLU A 98 -6.28 -10.58 -2.41
N HIS A 99 -5.87 -9.49 -1.75
CA HIS A 99 -4.50 -8.99 -1.85
C HIS A 99 -3.48 -9.92 -1.21
N PHE A 100 -3.74 -10.38 0.02
CA PHE A 100 -2.83 -11.30 0.70
C PHE A 100 -2.79 -12.68 0.05
N LYS A 101 -3.91 -13.17 -0.49
CA LYS A 101 -3.93 -14.39 -1.31
C LYS A 101 -2.94 -14.31 -2.47
N LYS A 102 -2.95 -13.21 -3.23
CA LYS A 102 -1.99 -13.00 -4.34
C LYS A 102 -0.53 -12.94 -3.86
N ILE A 103 -0.30 -12.41 -2.67
CA ILE A 103 1.05 -12.35 -2.09
C ILE A 103 1.53 -13.76 -1.77
N VAL A 104 0.77 -14.53 -0.99
CA VAL A 104 1.17 -15.87 -0.53
C VAL A 104 1.28 -16.88 -1.67
N GLU A 105 0.49 -16.73 -2.74
CA GLU A 105 0.61 -17.55 -3.96
C GLU A 105 1.91 -17.26 -4.73
N LYS A 106 2.41 -16.02 -4.68
CA LYS A 106 3.58 -15.59 -5.45
C LYS A 106 4.89 -15.64 -4.64
N TYR A 107 4.79 -15.41 -3.33
CA TYR A 107 5.90 -15.37 -2.38
C TYR A 107 5.58 -16.29 -1.21
N PRO A 108 5.56 -17.62 -1.44
CA PRO A 108 5.20 -18.59 -0.41
C PRO A 108 6.18 -18.59 0.78
N GLU A 109 7.37 -18.01 0.63
CA GLU A 109 8.37 -17.83 1.68
C GLU A 109 8.11 -16.62 2.61
N ASP A 110 7.16 -15.74 2.28
CA ASP A 110 6.82 -14.58 3.10
C ASP A 110 5.91 -14.99 4.27
N ILE A 111 6.55 -15.39 5.37
CA ILE A 111 5.91 -15.78 6.63
C ILE A 111 4.98 -14.67 7.15
N GLU A 112 5.38 -13.40 7.04
CA GLU A 112 4.57 -12.28 7.50
C GLU A 112 3.27 -12.16 6.69
N ALA A 113 3.33 -12.37 5.37
CA ALA A 113 2.13 -12.40 4.54
C ALA A 113 1.21 -13.56 4.87
N TRP A 114 1.74 -14.74 5.21
CA TRP A 114 0.91 -15.87 5.67
C TRP A 114 0.21 -15.58 6.99
N ILE A 115 0.90 -14.95 7.95
CA ILE A 115 0.31 -14.54 9.24
C ILE A 115 -0.82 -13.54 9.01
N GLU A 116 -0.60 -12.49 8.22
CA GLU A 116 -1.62 -11.49 7.90
C GLU A 116 -2.80 -12.12 7.14
N TYR A 117 -2.53 -13.03 6.20
CA TYR A 117 -3.56 -13.77 5.49
C TYR A 117 -4.41 -14.61 6.44
N ALA A 118 -3.78 -15.38 7.34
CA ALA A 118 -4.44 -16.21 8.32
C ALA A 118 -5.36 -15.38 9.24
N GLN A 119 -4.89 -14.23 9.73
CA GLN A 119 -5.66 -13.31 10.57
C GLN A 119 -6.91 -12.78 9.86
N ILE A 120 -6.80 -12.46 8.56
CA ILE A 120 -7.96 -12.03 7.76
C ILE A 120 -8.98 -13.16 7.61
N LEU A 121 -8.51 -14.41 7.49
CA LEU A 121 -9.38 -15.57 7.34
C LEU A 121 -10.13 -15.95 8.61
N GLU A 122 -9.63 -15.64 9.81
CA GLU A 122 -10.26 -16.03 11.09
C GLU A 122 -11.76 -15.68 11.19
N GLN A 123 -12.19 -14.59 10.56
CA GLN A 123 -13.58 -14.16 10.60
C GLN A 123 -14.50 -14.89 9.63
N SER A 124 -13.97 -15.57 8.60
CA SER A 124 -14.76 -16.12 7.49
C SER A 124 -14.45 -17.57 7.11
N ASP A 125 -13.24 -18.05 7.41
CA ASP A 125 -12.72 -19.35 6.99
C ASP A 125 -11.67 -19.85 8.01
N LEU A 126 -12.16 -20.47 9.08
CA LEU A 126 -11.32 -20.96 10.18
C LEU A 126 -10.34 -22.06 9.71
N GLN A 127 -10.76 -22.91 8.77
CA GLN A 127 -9.89 -23.97 8.26
C GLN A 127 -8.79 -23.39 7.38
N GLY A 128 -9.12 -22.43 6.50
CA GLY A 128 -8.14 -21.71 5.71
C GLY A 128 -7.15 -20.94 6.58
N SER A 129 -7.62 -20.33 7.68
CA SER A 129 -6.77 -19.66 8.66
C SER A 129 -5.78 -20.63 9.32
N LEU A 130 -6.25 -21.80 9.79
CA LEU A 130 -5.38 -22.82 10.37
C LEU A 130 -4.30 -23.27 9.39
N ASN A 131 -4.67 -23.61 8.16
CA ASN A 131 -3.72 -24.05 7.13
C ASN A 131 -2.67 -22.96 6.81
N ALA A 132 -3.10 -21.69 6.79
CA ALA A 132 -2.20 -20.56 6.57
C ALA A 132 -1.21 -20.39 7.73
N TYR A 133 -1.64 -20.53 8.98
CA TYR A 133 -0.75 -20.53 10.14
C TYR A 133 0.21 -21.74 10.18
N GLU A 134 -0.20 -22.90 9.69
CA GLU A 134 0.68 -24.08 9.56
C GLU A 134 1.76 -23.89 8.48
N THR A 135 1.50 -23.01 7.49
CA THR A 135 2.43 -22.70 6.41
C THR A 135 3.45 -21.63 6.79
N ALA A 136 3.06 -20.70 7.68
CA ALA A 136 3.92 -19.64 8.21
C ALA A 136 5.05 -20.18 9.09
#